data_AF-A0A9W9SHL2-F1
#
_entry.id   AF-A0A9W9SHL2-F1
#
_cell.length_a   1.000
_cell.length_b   1.000
_cell.length_c   1.000
_cell.angle_alpha   90.00
_cell.angle_beta   90.00
_cell.angle_gamma   90.00
#
_symmetry.space_group_name_H-M   'P 1'
#
loop_
_entity.id
_entity.type
_entity.pdbx_description
1 polymer ?
#
loop_
_entity_poly.entity_id
_entity_poly.type
_entity_poly.pdbx_seq_one_letter_code
_entity_poly.pdbx_strand_id
1 'polypeptide(L)'
;MPILRSRVQSYVSSIWNVHPIRKQPKRPHIVSGKPIMNYYYPTEDTPDCKESFDPSLLQRLQEDVAEWDPTEYLPPSTLDWCRLQMVEIGQQEVGEPFDPEDPLIQLLGDRKQPYRKVYETMRARALLHYQSGTLPILALSMKPTGAFSWGPSGQWHQGA
;
A
#
# COMPACT_ATOMS: atom_id res chain seq x y z
N MET A 1 -0.33 5.78 0.39
CA MET A 1 0.89 5.29 1.13
C MET A 1 2.10 5.10 0.19
N PRO A 2 2.73 6.19 -0.27
CA PRO A 2 3.86 6.13 -1.21
C PRO A 2 5.12 5.47 -0.63
N ILE A 3 5.38 5.61 0.68
CA ILE A 3 6.58 5.07 1.35
C ILE A 3 6.59 3.54 1.40
N LEU A 4 5.44 2.90 1.68
CA LEU A 4 5.37 1.44 1.71
C LEU A 4 5.50 0.85 0.31
N ARG A 5 4.85 1.47 -0.69
CA ARG A 5 4.96 1.04 -2.09
C ARG A 5 6.39 1.16 -2.61
N SER A 6 7.04 2.30 -2.36
CA SER A 6 8.42 2.50 -2.76
C SER A 6 9.38 1.54 -2.05
N ARG A 7 9.12 1.19 -0.77
CA ARG A 7 9.92 0.19 -0.05
C ARG A 7 9.72 -1.24 -0.51
N VAL A 8 8.49 -1.65 -0.85
CA VAL A 8 8.24 -2.99 -1.42
C VAL A 8 8.88 -3.08 -2.81
N GLN A 9 8.68 -2.06 -3.64
CA GLN A 9 9.25 -2.01 -4.98
C GLN A 9 10.78 -1.96 -4.93
N SER A 10 11.37 -1.21 -4.01
CA SER A 10 12.82 -1.21 -3.82
C SER A 10 13.31 -2.55 -3.31
N TYR A 11 12.65 -3.18 -2.33
CA TYR A 11 13.02 -4.52 -1.86
C TYR A 11 13.02 -5.56 -2.99
N VAL A 12 11.96 -5.60 -3.80
CA VAL A 12 11.85 -6.53 -4.94
C VAL A 12 12.96 -6.25 -5.96
N SER A 13 13.16 -4.99 -6.35
CA SER A 13 14.08 -4.61 -7.41
C SER A 13 15.55 -4.58 -7.00
N SER A 14 15.88 -4.24 -5.75
CA SER A 14 17.25 -3.98 -5.28
C SER A 14 17.80 -5.02 -4.30
N ILE A 15 16.95 -5.81 -3.65
CA ILE A 15 17.38 -6.80 -2.66
C ILE A 15 17.04 -8.22 -3.13
N TRP A 16 15.78 -8.48 -3.47
CA TRP A 16 15.30 -9.82 -3.79
C TRP A 16 15.77 -10.30 -5.16
N ASN A 17 15.53 -9.51 -6.21
CA ASN A 17 15.88 -9.89 -7.59
C ASN A 17 17.36 -9.65 -7.93
N VAL A 18 18.16 -9.06 -7.04
CA VAL A 18 19.60 -8.85 -7.24
C VAL A 18 20.41 -10.11 -6.98
N HIS A 19 19.89 -11.05 -6.18
CA HIS A 19 20.59 -12.29 -5.90
C HIS A 19 20.54 -13.24 -7.11
N PRO A 20 21.70 -13.67 -7.65
CA PRO A 20 21.73 -14.65 -8.72
C PRO A 20 21.15 -15.98 -8.23
N ILE A 21 20.36 -16.64 -9.08
CA ILE A 21 19.89 -18.01 -8.81
C ILE A 21 21.12 -18.87 -8.52
N ARG A 22 21.18 -19.43 -7.31
CA ARG A 22 22.32 -20.25 -6.88
C ARG A 22 22.40 -21.50 -7.75
N LYS A 23 23.59 -21.80 -8.26
CA LYS A 23 23.85 -23.04 -9.01
C LYS A 23 23.52 -24.23 -8.10
N GLN A 24 22.57 -25.06 -8.49
CA GLN A 24 22.18 -26.27 -7.76
C GLN A 24 22.86 -27.51 -8.39
N PRO A 25 24.00 -27.99 -7.84
CA PRO A 25 24.85 -28.98 -8.53
C PRO A 25 24.16 -30.33 -8.73
N LYS A 26 23.18 -30.66 -7.87
CA LYS A 26 22.42 -31.91 -7.92
C LYS A 26 21.20 -31.87 -8.85
N ARG A 27 20.97 -30.77 -9.57
CA ARG A 27 19.80 -30.58 -10.44
C ARG A 27 20.24 -30.10 -11.84
N PRO A 28 20.79 -31.00 -12.67
CA PRO A 28 21.35 -30.63 -13.98
C PRO A 28 20.28 -30.18 -14.99
N HIS A 29 19.00 -30.48 -14.75
CA HIS A 29 17.87 -30.02 -15.56
C HIS A 29 17.47 -28.56 -15.29
N ILE A 30 18.02 -27.92 -14.25
CA ILE A 30 17.73 -26.52 -13.93
C ILE A 30 18.78 -25.64 -14.58
N VAL A 31 18.34 -24.74 -15.46
CA VAL A 31 19.21 -23.75 -16.10
C VAL A 31 19.74 -22.79 -15.02
N SER A 32 21.02 -22.92 -14.69
CA SER A 32 21.69 -21.97 -13.80
C SER A 32 22.10 -20.73 -14.58
N GLY A 33 21.53 -19.57 -14.24
CA GLY A 33 21.84 -18.28 -14.85
C GLY A 33 21.40 -17.12 -13.97
N LYS A 34 21.93 -15.92 -14.25
CA LYS A 34 21.35 -14.70 -13.68
C LYS A 34 19.96 -14.53 -14.29
N PRO A 35 18.89 -14.35 -13.49
CA PRO A 35 17.56 -13.99 -14.00
C PRO A 35 17.63 -12.83 -15.00
N ILE A 36 18.60 -11.93 -14.81
CA ILE A 36 18.89 -10.79 -15.68
C ILE A 36 19.09 -11.17 -17.16
N MET A 37 19.83 -12.23 -17.49
CA MET A 37 20.11 -12.52 -18.90
C MET A 37 18.86 -13.04 -19.60
N ASN A 38 18.12 -13.97 -18.98
CA ASN A 38 16.89 -14.49 -19.54
C ASN A 38 15.76 -13.44 -19.55
N TYR A 39 15.76 -12.50 -18.60
CA TYR A 39 14.72 -11.46 -18.48
C TYR A 39 14.98 -10.22 -19.35
N TYR A 40 16.22 -9.72 -19.41
CA TYR A 40 16.56 -8.50 -20.14
C TYR A 40 17.17 -8.75 -21.53
N TYR A 41 17.70 -9.96 -21.79
CA TYR A 41 18.38 -10.32 -23.04
C TYR A 41 17.96 -11.70 -23.55
N PRO A 42 16.65 -11.94 -23.78
CA PRO A 42 16.21 -13.21 -24.33
C PRO A 42 16.82 -13.42 -25.72
N THR A 43 17.39 -14.60 -25.97
CA THR A 43 17.69 -15.05 -27.34
C THR A 43 16.38 -15.34 -28.08
N GLU A 44 16.34 -15.21 -29.41
CA GLU A 44 15.11 -15.40 -30.21
C GLU A 44 14.42 -16.77 -29.97
N ASP A 45 15.21 -17.80 -29.64
CA ASP A 45 14.71 -19.15 -29.34
C ASP A 45 14.22 -19.35 -27.89
N THR A 46 14.25 -18.32 -27.04
CA THR A 46 13.82 -18.43 -25.64
C THR A 46 12.30 -18.45 -25.58
N PRO A 47 11.65 -19.56 -25.18
CA PRO A 47 10.20 -19.60 -25.08
C PRO A 47 9.74 -18.64 -23.97
N ASP A 48 8.83 -17.74 -24.31
CA ASP A 48 8.12 -16.92 -23.34
C ASP A 48 7.11 -17.84 -22.62
N CYS A 49 7.56 -18.53 -21.58
CA CYS A 49 6.75 -19.47 -20.77
C CYS A 49 5.70 -18.75 -19.91
N LYS A 50 5.17 -17.62 -20.36
CA LYS A 50 4.02 -16.97 -19.73
C LYS A 50 2.84 -17.91 -19.84
N GLU A 51 2.20 -18.17 -18.71
CA GLU A 51 0.87 -18.75 -18.74
C GLU A 51 -0.07 -17.78 -19.46
N SER A 52 -0.83 -18.28 -20.43
CA SER A 52 -1.92 -17.50 -21.01
C SER A 52 -2.93 -17.21 -19.92
N PHE A 53 -3.22 -15.94 -19.69
CA PHE A 53 -4.27 -15.53 -18.76
C PHE A 53 -5.60 -15.37 -19.51
N ASP A 54 -6.72 -15.59 -18.82
CA ASP A 54 -8.05 -15.34 -19.39
C ASP A 54 -8.30 -13.82 -19.44
N PRO A 55 -8.39 -13.20 -20.64
CA PRO A 55 -8.63 -11.76 -20.77
C PRO A 55 -9.99 -11.35 -20.20
N SER A 56 -10.98 -12.25 -20.23
CA SER A 56 -12.33 -12.00 -19.71
C SER A 56 -12.34 -11.98 -18.19
N LEU A 57 -11.53 -12.82 -17.55
CA LEU A 57 -11.30 -12.76 -16.11
C LEU A 57 -10.56 -11.47 -15.74
N LEU A 58 -9.51 -11.11 -16.47
CA LEU A 58 -8.76 -9.88 -16.20
C LEU A 58 -9.66 -8.64 -16.29
N GLN A 59 -10.48 -8.54 -17.33
CA GLN A 59 -11.41 -7.41 -17.48
C GLN A 59 -12.39 -7.33 -16.31
N ARG A 60 -12.98 -8.46 -15.90
CA ARG A 60 -13.88 -8.50 -14.73
C ARG A 60 -13.18 -8.05 -13.44
N LEU A 61 -11.93 -8.47 -13.24
CA LEU A 61 -11.13 -8.05 -12.08
C LEU A 61 -10.83 -6.55 -12.11
N GLN A 62 -10.54 -5.99 -13.29
CA GLN A 62 -10.32 -4.56 -13.46
C GLN A 62 -11.59 -3.75 -13.21
N GLU A 63 -12.74 -4.23 -13.68
CA GLU A 63 -14.05 -3.61 -13.45
C GLU A 63 -14.42 -3.65 -11.95
N ASP A 64 -14.19 -4.77 -11.26
CA ASP A 64 -14.49 -4.96 -9.82
C ASP A 64 -13.71 -3.97 -8.92
N VAL A 65 -12.50 -3.59 -9.35
CA VAL A 65 -11.64 -2.65 -8.59
C VAL A 65 -11.56 -1.25 -9.19
N ALA A 66 -12.29 -0.97 -10.28
CA ALA A 66 -12.15 0.28 -11.04
C ALA A 66 -12.45 1.53 -10.20
N GLU A 67 -13.41 1.44 -9.28
CA GLU A 67 -13.80 2.52 -8.38
C GLU A 67 -12.89 2.64 -7.15
N TRP A 68 -12.06 1.63 -6.88
CA TRP A 68 -11.22 1.60 -5.69
C TRP A 68 -9.95 2.42 -5.92
N ASP A 69 -9.81 3.53 -5.18
CA ASP A 69 -8.57 4.28 -5.16
C ASP A 69 -7.56 3.59 -4.21
N PRO A 70 -6.49 3.00 -4.75
CA PRO A 70 -5.49 2.33 -3.93
C PRO A 70 -4.69 3.32 -3.07
N THR A 71 -4.74 4.62 -3.37
CA THR A 71 -4.04 5.67 -2.62
C THR A 71 -4.86 6.24 -1.48
N GLU A 72 -6.19 6.07 -1.52
CA GLU A 72 -7.11 6.50 -0.48
C GLU A 72 -6.86 5.71 0.81
N TYR A 73 -6.67 6.43 1.91
CA TYR A 73 -6.48 5.86 3.25
C TYR A 73 -7.51 6.38 4.26
N LEU A 74 -8.17 7.48 3.93
CA LEU A 74 -9.33 8.05 4.62
C LEU A 74 -10.25 8.66 3.56
N PRO A 75 -11.59 8.65 3.78
CA PRO A 75 -12.52 9.33 2.89
C PRO A 75 -12.17 10.83 2.82
N PRO A 76 -12.35 11.48 1.67
CA PRO A 76 -11.94 12.89 1.49
C PRO A 76 -12.45 13.83 2.58
N SER A 77 -13.72 13.69 2.98
CA SER A 77 -14.34 14.50 4.03
C SER A 77 -13.67 14.33 5.40
N THR A 78 -13.29 13.10 5.76
CA THR A 78 -12.61 12.79 7.02
C THR A 78 -11.16 13.26 6.97
N LEU A 79 -10.51 13.10 5.81
CA LEU A 79 -9.15 13.57 5.61
C LEU A 79 -9.04 15.08 5.73
N ASP A 80 -9.95 15.83 5.11
CA ASP A 80 -9.97 17.29 5.17
C ASP A 80 -10.26 17.78 6.58
N TRP A 81 -11.18 17.13 7.30
CA TRP A 81 -11.40 17.39 8.71
C TRP A 81 -10.13 17.17 9.54
N CYS A 82 -9.43 16.06 9.35
CA CYS A 82 -8.16 15.78 10.03
C CYS A 82 -7.11 16.87 9.74
N ARG A 83 -7.00 17.33 8.49
CA ARG A 83 -6.06 18.39 8.09
C ARG A 83 -6.37 19.70 8.80
N LEU A 84 -7.63 20.11 8.83
CA LEU A 84 -8.05 21.32 9.55
C LEU A 84 -7.72 21.25 11.04
N GLN A 85 -8.01 20.11 11.67
CA GLN A 85 -7.71 19.91 13.09
C GLN A 85 -6.20 19.93 13.37
N MET A 86 -5.38 19.36 12.49
CA MET A 86 -3.93 19.41 12.61
C MET A 86 -3.40 20.85 12.53
N VAL A 87 -3.87 21.63 11.55
CA VAL A 87 -3.55 23.07 11.42
C VAL A 87 -3.88 23.83 12.70
N GLU A 88 -5.09 23.64 13.25
CA GLU A 88 -5.53 24.28 14.49
C GLU A 88 -4.69 23.88 15.70
N ILE A 89 -4.28 22.61 15.80
CA ILE A 89 -3.44 22.13 16.90
C ILE A 89 -2.08 22.83 16.86
N GLY A 90 -1.45 22.92 15.68
CA GLY A 90 -0.20 23.67 15.53
C GLY A 90 -0.35 25.12 15.97
N GLN A 91 -1.41 25.78 15.49
CA GLN A 91 -1.68 27.18 15.79
C GLN A 91 -1.87 27.42 17.31
N GLN A 92 -2.52 26.49 18.02
CA GLN A 92 -2.74 26.61 19.46
C GLN A 92 -1.49 26.31 20.29
N GLU A 93 -0.66 25.37 19.85
CA GLU A 93 0.48 24.90 20.62
C GLU A 93 1.74 25.76 20.41
N VAL A 94 1.97 26.26 19.19
CA VAL A 94 3.19 27.00 18.83
C VAL A 94 2.91 28.30 18.06
N GLY A 95 1.66 28.57 17.68
CA GLY A 95 1.31 29.78 16.92
C GLY A 95 1.53 29.66 15.41
N GLU A 96 1.87 28.47 14.92
CA GLU A 96 2.13 28.17 13.50
C GLU A 96 1.30 26.96 13.06
N PRO A 97 0.73 26.95 11.84
CA PRO A 97 -0.09 25.83 11.36
C PRO A 97 0.76 24.56 11.19
N PHE A 98 0.29 23.42 11.71
CA PHE A 98 0.99 22.15 11.53
C PHE A 98 0.65 21.51 10.18
N ASP A 99 1.64 21.39 9.31
CA ASP A 99 1.57 20.63 8.06
C ASP A 99 2.18 19.23 8.25
N PRO A 100 1.46 18.13 7.96
CA PRO A 100 2.02 16.78 8.00
C PRO A 100 3.19 16.52 7.04
N GLU A 101 3.24 17.22 5.90
CA GLU A 101 4.29 17.05 4.89
C GLU A 101 5.52 17.93 5.17
N ASP A 102 5.34 19.03 5.92
CA ASP A 102 6.40 19.88 6.44
C ASP A 102 6.24 20.12 7.96
N PRO A 103 6.52 19.10 8.78
CA PRO A 103 6.15 19.13 10.18
C PRO A 103 7.08 20.04 10.99
N LEU A 104 6.46 20.86 11.84
CA LEU A 104 7.15 21.86 12.65
C LEU A 104 8.11 21.23 13.66
N ILE A 105 9.38 21.67 13.61
CA ILE A 105 10.45 21.22 14.51
C ILE A 105 10.12 21.53 15.98
N GLN A 106 9.39 22.61 16.23
CA GLN A 106 9.03 23.05 17.59
C GLN A 106 8.05 22.12 18.29
N LEU A 107 7.30 21.30 17.54
CA LEU A 107 6.39 20.29 18.09
C LEU A 107 7.07 18.94 18.36
N LEU A 108 8.36 18.81 18.02
CA LEU A 108 9.16 17.62 18.30
C LEU A 108 9.36 17.46 19.81
N GLY A 109 8.78 16.38 20.36
CA GLY A 109 9.04 15.89 21.70
C GLY A 109 10.18 14.85 21.73
N ASP A 110 9.88 13.68 22.31
CA ASP A 110 10.83 12.56 22.38
C ASP A 110 11.31 12.15 20.97
N ARG A 111 12.62 11.93 20.81
CA ARG A 111 13.23 11.44 19.56
C ARG A 111 12.58 10.17 19.01
N LYS A 112 12.02 9.31 19.87
CA LYS A 112 11.29 8.09 19.46
C LYS A 112 9.85 8.37 19.03
N GLN A 113 9.24 9.43 19.54
CA GLN A 113 7.85 9.80 19.27
C GLN A 113 7.72 11.32 19.15
N PRO A 114 8.31 11.90 18.08
CA PRO A 114 8.44 13.33 17.95
C PRO A 114 7.11 14.07 18.02
N TYR A 115 6.07 13.56 17.37
CA TYR A 115 4.76 14.24 17.29
C TYR A 115 3.71 13.62 18.22
N ARG A 116 4.15 13.03 19.34
CA ARG A 116 3.24 12.36 20.29
C ARG A 116 2.11 13.26 20.76
N LYS A 117 2.43 14.50 21.14
CA LYS A 117 1.44 15.46 21.65
C LYS A 117 0.39 15.80 20.59
N VAL A 118 0.83 16.05 19.35
CA VAL A 118 -0.06 16.33 18.21
C VAL A 118 -1.02 15.16 18.00
N TYR A 119 -0.49 13.93 17.99
CA TYR A 119 -1.30 12.72 17.85
C TYR A 119 -2.32 12.54 18.99
N GLU A 120 -1.89 12.70 20.24
CA GLU A 120 -2.78 12.55 21.41
C GLU A 120 -3.90 13.58 21.41
N THR A 121 -3.59 14.86 21.12
CA THR A 121 -4.59 15.93 21.01
C THR A 121 -5.57 15.66 19.87
N MET A 122 -5.07 15.31 18.69
CA MET A 122 -5.92 14.98 17.54
C MET A 122 -6.83 13.79 17.85
N ARG A 123 -6.28 12.72 18.44
CA ARG A 123 -7.07 11.56 18.85
C ARG A 123 -8.20 11.93 19.81
N ALA A 124 -7.94 12.81 20.78
CA ALA A 124 -8.97 13.28 21.71
C ALA A 124 -10.08 14.06 20.99
N ARG A 125 -9.72 14.98 20.08
CA ARG A 125 -10.70 15.75 19.30
C ARG A 125 -11.52 14.86 18.38
N ALA A 126 -10.90 13.91 17.69
CA ALA A 126 -11.58 12.95 16.83
C ALA A 126 -12.60 12.13 17.59
N LEU A 127 -12.27 11.68 18.81
CA LEU A 127 -13.18 10.91 19.64
C LEU A 127 -14.39 11.74 20.08
N LEU A 128 -14.17 12.99 20.50
CA LEU A 128 -15.26 13.90 20.87
C LEU A 128 -16.17 14.21 19.66
N HIS A 129 -15.58 14.50 18.50
CA HIS A 129 -16.33 14.78 17.26
C HIS A 129 -17.13 13.57 16.77
N TYR A 130 -16.55 12.37 16.90
CA TYR A 130 -17.25 11.13 16.59
C TYR A 130 -18.45 10.90 17.51
N GLN A 131 -18.31 11.22 18.80
CA GLN A 131 -19.39 11.09 19.79
C GLN A 131 -20.47 12.16 19.62
N SER A 132 -20.14 13.37 19.17
CA SER A 132 -21.11 14.44 18.96
C SER A 132 -22.01 14.21 17.74
N GLY A 133 -21.60 13.34 16.80
CA GLY A 133 -22.37 13.06 15.58
C GLY A 133 -22.50 14.26 14.64
N THR A 134 -21.62 15.25 14.79
CA THR A 134 -21.60 16.47 13.98
C THR A 134 -21.03 16.19 12.60
N LEU A 135 -21.42 17.00 11.61
CA LEU A 135 -20.84 16.93 10.27
C LEU A 135 -19.42 17.55 10.27
N PRO A 136 -18.45 16.97 9.54
CA PRO A 136 -18.55 15.76 8.72
C PRO A 136 -18.50 14.47 9.54
N ILE A 137 -19.32 13.47 9.19
CA ILE A 137 -19.26 12.16 9.84
C ILE A 137 -17.90 11.53 9.53
N LEU A 138 -17.10 11.30 10.57
CA LEU A 138 -15.80 10.66 10.44
C LEU A 138 -16.01 9.20 10.08
N ALA A 139 -15.67 8.84 8.84
CA ALA A 139 -15.85 7.50 8.29
C ALA A 139 -14.49 6.88 7.94
N LEU A 140 -14.49 5.56 7.76
CA LEU A 140 -13.34 4.83 7.25
C LEU A 140 -13.53 4.58 5.76
N SER A 141 -12.43 4.59 5.01
CA SER A 141 -12.45 4.18 3.60
C SER A 141 -12.94 2.75 3.51
N MET A 142 -13.69 2.46 2.45
CA MET A 142 -14.16 1.11 2.20
C MET A 142 -12.96 0.18 2.08
N LYS A 143 -12.95 -0.86 2.93
CA LYS A 143 -11.94 -1.89 2.83
C LYS A 143 -12.23 -2.68 1.55
N PRO A 144 -11.21 -2.97 0.73
CA PRO A 144 -11.41 -3.92 -0.34
C PRO A 144 -11.85 -5.25 0.30
N THR A 145 -13.04 -5.73 -0.05
CA THR A 145 -13.39 -7.14 0.10
C THR A 145 -12.38 -7.86 -0.77
N GLY A 146 -11.36 -8.46 -0.15
CA GLY A 146 -10.26 -9.06 -0.89
C GLY A 146 -10.74 -10.09 -1.93
N ALA A 147 -9.81 -10.64 -2.69
CA ALA A 147 -10.02 -11.60 -3.77
C ALA A 147 -10.73 -12.93 -3.41
N PHE A 148 -11.34 -13.03 -2.23
CA PHE A 148 -12.03 -14.20 -1.72
C PHE A 148 -13.11 -14.72 -2.67
N SER A 149 -13.78 -13.82 -3.41
CA SER A 149 -14.77 -14.15 -4.45
C SER A 149 -14.17 -14.24 -5.86
N TRP A 150 -12.87 -14.00 -6.03
CA TRP A 150 -12.20 -14.03 -7.34
C TRP A 150 -11.77 -15.45 -7.77
N GLY A 151 -12.12 -16.46 -6.96
CA GLY A 151 -11.96 -17.85 -7.35
C GLY A 151 -12.79 -18.15 -8.60
N PRO A 152 -12.30 -18.97 -9.53
CA PRO A 152 -13.14 -19.44 -10.62
C PRO A 152 -14.38 -20.10 -10.01
N SER A 153 -15.56 -19.75 -10.51
CA SER A 153 -16.82 -20.42 -10.18
C SER A 153 -16.87 -21.90 -10.60
N GLY A 154 -15.73 -22.48 -10.98
CA GLY A 154 -15.51 -23.88 -11.27
C GLY A 154 -15.02 -24.61 -10.04
N GLN A 155 -15.86 -25.54 -9.58
CA GLN A 155 -15.56 -26.63 -8.66
C GLN A 155 -14.08 -26.98 -8.56
N TRP A 156 -13.48 -26.76 -7.38
CA TRP A 156 -12.31 -27.54 -6.99
C TRP A 156 -12.76 -29.00 -6.92
N HIS A 157 -12.58 -29.76 -8.00
CA HIS A 157 -12.60 -31.21 -7.90
C HIS A 157 -11.42 -31.58 -6.99
N GLN A 158 -11.75 -31.97 -5.75
CA GLN A 158 -10.83 -32.65 -4.88
C GLN A 158 -10.36 -33.91 -5.62
N GLY A 159 -9.13 -33.88 -6.10
CA GLY A 159 -8.44 -35.06 -6.61
C GLY A 159 -8.22 -36.02 -5.44
N ALA A 160 -8.80 -37.21 -5.58
CA ALA A 160 -8.52 -38.39 -4.77
C ALA A 160 -7.11 -38.92 -5.02
#